data_AF-A0A246JZ89-F1
#
_entry.id   AF-A0A246JZ89-F1
#
_cell.length_a   1.000
_cell.length_b   1.000
_cell.length_c   1.000
_cell.angle_alpha   90.00
_cell.angle_beta   90.00
_cell.angle_gamma   90.00
#
_symmetry.space_group_name_H-M   'P 1'
#
loop_
_entity.id
_entity.type
_entity.pdbx_description
1 polymer ?
#
loop_
_entity_poly.entity_id
_entity_poly.type
_entity_poly.pdbx_seq_one_letter_code
_entity_poly.pdbx_strand_id
1 'polypeptide(L)'
;MEALSASYLFAPPFSAMNDPMEAFYETGGPGDQMVDAILGASGKDIAEIYALVSQMIERFALVSFAGTVEDLPMWAYYGSNFGGMCLEFDTQRLAIGDFHGEELRPVTYARKALPPLTVADVASDGGREAVLARITRKRSEWSHEKEWRYVVGEVGPKHYLDDALKRVYIGPRAQPEEIERICAILDQRPVEVLLGQTRGFDLTFETIKPARTFADCEGVGGDEFDRDEALYAEDELRDFLRVPFENLVRLIEEAALHPNFVGFASIDTSTTVTEAIYMTTIYKLRNNREVYHQRFFDRKLRPLAPRL
;
A
#
# COMPACT_ATOMS: atom_id res chain seq x y z
N MET A 1 -7.53 14.75 8.07
CA MET A 1 -7.13 14.71 9.50
C MET A 1 -7.44 13.36 10.14
N GLU A 2 -8.67 12.86 10.07
CA GLU A 2 -9.01 11.51 10.57
C GLU A 2 -8.11 10.40 10.00
N ALA A 3 -7.98 10.35 8.67
CA ALA A 3 -7.09 9.42 7.96
C ALA A 3 -5.63 9.44 8.45
N LEU A 4 -5.12 10.63 8.78
CA LEU A 4 -3.76 10.81 9.29
C LEU A 4 -3.64 10.28 10.74
N SER A 5 -4.63 10.56 11.58
CA SER A 5 -4.65 10.11 12.98
C SER A 5 -4.80 8.60 13.12
N ALA A 6 -5.66 8.01 12.29
CA ALA A 6 -5.98 6.57 12.28
C ALA A 6 -5.12 5.75 11.31
N SER A 7 -4.03 6.32 10.77
CA SER A 7 -3.08 5.66 9.87
C SER A 7 -3.75 4.88 8.73
N TYR A 8 -4.57 5.54 7.91
CA TYR A 8 -5.16 4.93 6.71
C TYR A 8 -5.16 5.85 5.48
N LEU A 9 -5.20 5.23 4.30
CA LEU A 9 -5.55 5.87 3.03
C LEU A 9 -6.96 5.47 2.66
N PHE A 10 -7.78 6.42 2.21
CA PHE A 10 -9.13 6.08 1.75
C PHE A 10 -9.05 5.61 0.30
N ALA A 11 -9.61 4.45 0.01
CA ALA A 11 -9.77 3.91 -1.34
C ALA A 11 -11.19 4.22 -1.84
N PRO A 12 -11.39 5.30 -2.62
CA PRO A 12 -12.70 5.66 -3.17
C PRO A 12 -13.17 4.72 -4.29
N PRO A 13 -14.50 4.63 -4.51
CA PRO A 13 -15.03 4.01 -5.72
C PRO A 13 -14.68 4.86 -6.95
N PHE A 14 -14.66 4.25 -8.14
CA PHE A 14 -14.38 4.96 -9.40
C PHE A 14 -15.30 6.17 -9.64
N SER A 15 -16.56 6.08 -9.20
CA SER A 15 -17.56 7.16 -9.36
C SER A 15 -17.24 8.43 -8.57
N ALA A 16 -16.35 8.36 -7.58
CA ALA A 16 -15.93 9.49 -6.75
C ALA A 16 -14.62 10.15 -7.24
N MET A 17 -14.06 9.69 -8.35
CA MET A 17 -12.83 10.24 -8.92
C MET A 17 -13.07 11.57 -9.64
N ASN A 18 -12.01 12.37 -9.78
CA ASN A 18 -12.10 13.71 -10.35
C ASN A 18 -12.15 13.73 -11.89
N ASP A 19 -11.64 12.68 -12.55
CA ASP A 19 -11.69 12.53 -14.01
C ASP A 19 -12.80 11.52 -14.40
N PRO A 20 -13.87 11.96 -15.11
CA PRO A 20 -14.95 11.05 -15.53
C PRO A 20 -14.52 10.03 -16.60
N MET A 21 -13.32 10.17 -17.19
CA MET A 21 -12.74 9.18 -18.11
C MET A 21 -11.87 8.14 -17.40
N GLU A 22 -11.77 8.22 -16.08
CA GLU A 22 -10.98 7.32 -15.25
C GLU A 22 -11.68 5.97 -15.06
N ALA A 23 -10.88 4.90 -14.97
CA ALA A 23 -11.35 3.53 -14.88
C ALA A 23 -12.36 3.12 -15.97
N PHE A 24 -12.32 3.78 -17.12
CA PHE A 24 -13.23 3.54 -18.23
C PHE A 24 -13.01 2.16 -18.87
N TYR A 25 -14.11 1.43 -19.08
CA TYR A 25 -14.14 0.19 -19.83
C TYR A 25 -15.45 0.08 -20.62
N GLU A 26 -15.40 -0.67 -21.72
CA GLU A 26 -16.56 -1.11 -22.48
C GLU A 26 -16.56 -2.63 -22.53
N THR A 27 -17.72 -3.23 -22.74
CA THR A 27 -17.90 -4.68 -22.88
C THR A 27 -18.56 -5.00 -24.22
N GLY A 28 -18.33 -6.20 -24.74
CA GLY A 28 -18.96 -6.69 -25.95
C GLY A 28 -18.07 -6.58 -27.20
N GLY A 29 -18.13 -7.56 -28.09
CA GLY A 29 -17.41 -7.48 -29.35
C GLY A 29 -17.73 -8.61 -30.31
N PRO A 30 -17.19 -8.57 -31.55
CA PRO A 30 -17.45 -9.61 -32.56
C PRO A 30 -17.07 -11.03 -32.11
N GLY A 31 -16.11 -11.14 -31.18
CA GLY A 31 -15.68 -12.43 -30.61
C GLY A 31 -16.73 -13.12 -29.74
N ASP A 32 -17.77 -12.41 -29.32
CA ASP A 32 -18.81 -12.95 -28.46
C ASP A 32 -19.86 -13.77 -29.20
N GLN A 33 -19.96 -13.65 -30.53
CA GLN A 33 -21.00 -14.29 -31.33
C GLN A 33 -21.07 -15.81 -31.11
N MET A 34 -19.91 -16.45 -30.98
CA MET A 34 -19.82 -17.89 -30.73
C MET A 34 -20.19 -18.24 -29.28
N VAL A 35 -19.83 -17.40 -28.32
CA VAL A 35 -20.17 -17.58 -26.90
C VAL A 35 -21.68 -17.43 -26.69
N ASP A 36 -22.27 -16.40 -27.29
CA ASP A 36 -23.70 -16.12 -27.22
C ASP A 36 -24.54 -17.28 -27.79
N ALA A 37 -24.13 -17.84 -28.94
CA ALA A 37 -24.77 -19.02 -29.52
C ALA A 37 -24.72 -20.27 -28.61
N ILE A 38 -23.62 -20.47 -27.87
CA ILE A 38 -23.45 -21.59 -26.94
C ILE A 38 -24.29 -21.38 -25.67
N LEU A 39 -24.29 -20.17 -25.12
CA LEU A 39 -25.05 -19.82 -23.91
C LEU A 39 -26.55 -19.84 -24.15
N GLY A 40 -27.01 -19.40 -25.32
CA GLY A 40 -28.41 -19.43 -25.72
C GLY A 40 -29.02 -20.84 -25.70
N ALA A 41 -28.22 -21.87 -26.03
CA ALA A 41 -28.65 -23.27 -25.93
C ALA A 41 -28.87 -23.74 -24.47
N SER A 42 -28.29 -23.03 -23.50
CA SER A 42 -28.36 -23.29 -22.06
C SER A 42 -29.35 -22.36 -21.34
N GLY A 43 -30.02 -21.47 -22.06
CA GLY A 43 -30.90 -20.43 -21.50
C GLY A 43 -30.18 -19.34 -20.72
N LYS A 44 -28.86 -19.17 -20.92
CA LYS A 44 -28.06 -18.11 -20.30
C LYS A 44 -27.81 -16.99 -21.30
N ASP A 45 -27.69 -15.76 -20.81
CA ASP A 45 -27.45 -14.57 -21.62
C ASP A 45 -26.04 -14.02 -21.35
N ILE A 46 -25.34 -13.63 -22.41
CA ILE A 46 -24.05 -12.96 -22.31
C ILE A 46 -24.12 -11.65 -21.52
N ALA A 47 -25.27 -10.98 -21.54
CA ALA A 47 -25.54 -9.80 -20.73
C ALA A 47 -25.43 -10.09 -19.22
N GLU A 48 -25.80 -11.31 -18.78
CA GLU A 48 -25.65 -11.72 -17.38
C GLU A 48 -24.17 -11.85 -16.99
N ILE A 49 -23.33 -12.36 -17.90
CA ILE A 49 -21.88 -12.43 -17.69
C ILE A 49 -21.30 -11.03 -17.56
N TYR A 50 -21.67 -10.11 -18.47
CA TYR A 50 -21.19 -8.73 -18.38
C TYR A 50 -21.69 -8.01 -17.13
N ALA A 51 -22.92 -8.26 -16.68
CA ALA A 51 -23.41 -7.73 -15.41
C ALA A 51 -22.55 -8.21 -14.23
N LEU A 52 -22.11 -9.47 -14.20
CA LEU A 52 -21.19 -9.98 -13.17
C LEU A 52 -19.82 -9.30 -13.24
N VAL A 53 -19.28 -9.07 -14.45
CA VAL A 53 -18.01 -8.37 -14.65
C VAL A 53 -18.10 -6.92 -14.17
N SER A 54 -19.16 -6.21 -14.53
CA SER A 54 -19.39 -4.84 -14.07
C SER A 54 -19.52 -4.77 -12.55
N GLN A 55 -20.30 -5.67 -11.94
CA GLN A 55 -20.40 -5.74 -10.47
C GLN A 55 -19.07 -6.05 -9.78
N MET A 56 -18.21 -6.85 -10.40
CA MET A 56 -16.86 -7.12 -9.90
C MET A 56 -16.00 -5.85 -9.98
N ILE A 57 -15.98 -5.19 -11.13
CA ILE A 57 -15.20 -3.97 -11.36
C ILE A 57 -15.65 -2.84 -10.43
N GLU A 58 -16.95 -2.65 -10.24
CA GLU A 58 -17.52 -1.62 -9.35
C GLU A 58 -17.11 -1.77 -7.88
N ARG A 59 -16.68 -2.95 -7.45
CA ARG A 59 -16.16 -3.18 -6.09
C ARG A 59 -14.71 -2.71 -5.92
N PHE A 60 -13.97 -2.61 -7.02
CA PHE A 60 -12.60 -2.11 -6.97
C PHE A 60 -12.57 -0.63 -6.58
N ALA A 61 -11.50 -0.29 -5.89
CA ALA A 61 -11.17 1.07 -5.53
C ALA A 61 -9.72 1.38 -5.92
N LEU A 62 -9.42 2.67 -6.09
CA LEU A 62 -8.08 3.12 -6.48
C LEU A 62 -7.48 3.98 -5.39
N VAL A 63 -6.20 3.76 -5.14
CA VAL A 63 -5.38 4.68 -4.35
C VAL A 63 -4.26 5.18 -5.25
N SER A 64 -4.28 6.47 -5.55
CA SER A 64 -3.35 7.13 -6.47
C SER A 64 -2.20 7.80 -5.72
N PHE A 65 -1.01 7.70 -6.29
CA PHE A 65 0.23 8.27 -5.76
C PHE A 65 0.94 9.07 -6.85
N ALA A 66 1.57 10.16 -6.45
CA ALA A 66 2.50 10.88 -7.30
C ALA A 66 3.89 10.23 -7.21
N GLY A 67 4.65 10.24 -8.32
CA GLY A 67 6.02 9.76 -8.33
C GLY A 67 7.05 10.70 -7.68
N THR A 68 6.67 11.96 -7.40
CA THR A 68 7.55 12.97 -6.79
C THR A 68 6.75 14.07 -6.11
N VAL A 69 7.33 14.69 -5.08
CA VAL A 69 6.81 15.89 -4.43
C VAL A 69 7.13 17.18 -5.20
N GLU A 70 8.03 17.11 -6.18
CA GLU A 70 8.53 18.29 -6.91
C GLU A 70 7.59 18.76 -8.04
N ASP A 71 6.52 18.00 -8.32
CA ASP A 71 5.57 18.34 -9.37
C ASP A 71 4.66 19.49 -8.92
N LEU A 72 5.04 20.72 -9.30
CA LEU A 72 4.32 21.94 -8.93
C LEU A 72 2.85 21.96 -9.41
N PRO A 73 2.51 21.50 -10.64
CA PRO A 73 1.12 21.26 -11.02
C PRO A 73 0.33 20.40 -10.03
N MET A 74 0.91 19.32 -9.49
CA MET A 74 0.23 18.47 -8.50
C MET A 74 -0.12 19.21 -7.22
N TRP A 75 0.75 20.11 -6.76
CA TRP A 75 0.46 20.99 -5.62
C TRP A 75 -0.68 21.98 -5.91
N ALA A 76 -0.78 22.46 -7.16
CA ALA A 76 -1.88 23.32 -7.57
C ALA A 76 -3.22 22.57 -7.59
N TYR A 77 -3.25 21.38 -8.19
CA TYR A 77 -4.48 20.60 -8.41
C TYR A 77 -4.95 19.86 -7.17
N TYR A 78 -4.04 19.14 -6.50
CA TYR A 78 -4.38 18.22 -5.40
C TYR A 78 -3.87 18.70 -4.05
N GLY A 79 -2.79 19.50 -4.04
CA GLY A 79 -2.23 20.12 -2.84
C GLY A 79 -2.99 21.37 -2.37
N SER A 80 -4.29 21.49 -2.65
CA SER A 80 -5.15 22.62 -2.29
C SER A 80 -4.52 23.98 -2.63
N ASN A 81 -4.07 24.15 -3.88
CA ASN A 81 -3.38 25.35 -4.36
C ASN A 81 -2.18 25.74 -3.47
N PHE A 82 -1.30 24.78 -3.19
CA PHE A 82 -0.13 24.90 -2.30
C PHE A 82 -0.44 25.10 -0.81
N GLY A 83 -1.69 24.92 -0.38
CA GLY A 83 -2.10 24.99 1.03
C GLY A 83 -2.26 23.64 1.74
N GLY A 84 -2.23 22.54 0.98
CA GLY A 84 -2.44 21.18 1.47
C GLY A 84 -1.16 20.47 1.89
N MET A 85 -1.16 19.14 1.78
CA MET A 85 -0.02 18.30 2.13
C MET A 85 0.20 17.18 1.10
N CYS A 86 1.42 16.64 1.06
CA CYS A 86 1.81 15.45 0.32
C CYS A 86 2.40 14.42 1.30
N LEU A 87 2.00 13.16 1.15
CA LEU A 87 2.38 12.06 2.03
C LEU A 87 3.37 11.14 1.31
N GLU A 88 4.55 10.94 1.88
CA GLU A 88 5.56 10.01 1.35
C GLU A 88 5.47 8.68 2.09
N PHE A 89 5.31 7.60 1.32
CA PHE A 89 5.17 6.26 1.86
C PHE A 89 6.32 5.32 1.47
N ASP A 90 6.66 4.45 2.41
CA ASP A 90 7.44 3.25 2.16
C ASP A 90 6.52 2.15 1.64
N THR A 91 6.68 1.81 0.37
CA THR A 91 5.80 0.85 -0.33
C THR A 91 5.92 -0.57 0.23
N GLN A 92 7.09 -0.96 0.75
CA GLN A 92 7.28 -2.27 1.37
C GLN A 92 6.52 -2.36 2.70
N ARG A 93 6.45 -1.26 3.44
CA ARG A 93 5.69 -1.18 4.70
C ARG A 93 4.19 -1.08 4.47
N LEU A 94 3.75 -0.38 3.42
CA LEU A 94 2.33 -0.37 3.01
C LEU A 94 1.82 -1.80 2.74
N ALA A 95 2.64 -2.63 2.09
CA ALA A 95 2.31 -4.03 1.77
C ALA A 95 2.19 -4.95 3.00
N ILE A 96 2.50 -4.48 4.21
CA ILE A 96 2.23 -5.22 5.46
C ILE A 96 0.80 -4.94 5.96
N GLY A 97 0.25 -3.77 5.64
CA GLY A 97 -1.11 -3.36 5.99
C GLY A 97 -2.16 -3.86 4.99
N ASP A 98 -3.17 -3.02 4.76
CA ASP A 98 -4.28 -3.34 3.84
C ASP A 98 -3.89 -3.39 2.35
N PHE A 99 -2.65 -3.05 2.00
CA PHE A 99 -2.14 -3.21 0.63
C PHE A 99 -1.42 -4.55 0.43
N HIS A 100 -1.47 -5.46 1.41
CA HIS A 100 -0.88 -6.79 1.30
C HIS A 100 -1.43 -7.57 0.08
N GLY A 101 -0.52 -8.04 -0.76
CA GLY A 101 -0.85 -8.79 -1.98
C GLY A 101 -1.30 -7.93 -3.16
N GLU A 102 -1.41 -6.62 -2.97
CA GLU A 102 -1.72 -5.68 -4.05
C GLU A 102 -0.45 -5.14 -4.69
N GLU A 103 -0.52 -4.89 -6.00
CA GLU A 103 0.63 -4.42 -6.76
C GLU A 103 0.53 -2.92 -7.02
N LEU A 104 1.59 -2.19 -6.70
CA LEU A 104 1.71 -0.79 -7.07
C LEU A 104 2.13 -0.69 -8.53
N ARG A 105 1.25 -0.13 -9.37
CA ARG A 105 1.44 -0.10 -10.83
C ARG A 105 1.57 1.32 -11.35
N PRO A 106 2.45 1.57 -12.33
CA PRO A 106 2.46 2.85 -13.02
C PRO A 106 1.23 2.96 -13.92
N VAL A 107 0.64 4.15 -13.97
CA VAL A 107 -0.48 4.44 -14.88
C VAL A 107 0.02 4.47 -16.32
N THR A 108 -0.74 3.85 -17.22
CA THR A 108 -0.47 3.90 -18.66
C THR A 108 -1.25 5.02 -19.32
N TYR A 109 -0.57 5.83 -20.14
CA TYR A 109 -1.16 7.02 -20.74
C TYR A 109 -1.44 6.82 -22.23
N ALA A 110 -2.65 7.15 -22.67
CA ALA A 110 -3.01 7.03 -24.08
C ALA A 110 -4.13 7.98 -24.51
N ARG A 111 -4.21 8.21 -25.83
CA ARG A 111 -5.29 9.00 -26.45
C ARG A 111 -6.55 8.19 -26.75
N LYS A 112 -6.41 6.88 -26.93
CA LYS A 112 -7.49 5.97 -27.30
C LYS A 112 -7.73 4.95 -26.19
N ALA A 113 -9.01 4.65 -25.96
CA ALA A 113 -9.44 3.54 -25.12
C ALA A 113 -8.90 2.21 -25.68
N LEU A 114 -8.78 1.22 -24.81
CA LEU A 114 -8.58 -0.16 -25.23
C LEU A 114 -9.86 -0.68 -25.89
N PRO A 115 -9.78 -1.73 -26.74
CA PRO A 115 -10.97 -2.40 -27.23
C PRO A 115 -11.90 -2.82 -26.08
N PRO A 116 -13.22 -2.97 -26.32
CA PRO A 116 -14.12 -3.54 -25.33
C PRO A 116 -13.63 -4.91 -24.81
N LEU A 117 -13.97 -5.25 -23.56
CA LEU A 117 -13.77 -6.58 -23.00
C LEU A 117 -14.79 -7.55 -23.59
N THR A 118 -14.30 -8.62 -24.23
CA THR A 118 -15.11 -9.76 -24.62
C THR A 118 -15.23 -10.77 -23.48
N VAL A 119 -16.18 -11.71 -23.55
CA VAL A 119 -16.25 -12.79 -22.55
C VAL A 119 -15.00 -13.65 -22.57
N ALA A 120 -14.42 -13.87 -23.74
CA ALA A 120 -13.17 -14.62 -23.87
C ALA A 120 -12.00 -13.94 -23.16
N ASP A 121 -11.91 -12.60 -23.23
CA ASP A 121 -10.87 -11.85 -22.54
C ASP A 121 -10.97 -12.06 -21.02
N VAL A 122 -12.18 -11.92 -20.47
CA VAL A 122 -12.43 -12.04 -19.04
C VAL A 122 -12.26 -13.48 -18.54
N ALA A 123 -12.68 -14.47 -19.32
CA ALA A 123 -12.63 -15.88 -18.94
C ALA A 123 -11.23 -16.50 -19.10
N SER A 124 -10.30 -15.82 -19.77
CA SER A 124 -8.93 -16.29 -19.95
C SER A 124 -8.12 -16.20 -18.64
N ASP A 125 -7.03 -16.94 -18.56
CA ASP A 125 -6.06 -16.84 -17.45
C ASP A 125 -5.50 -15.40 -17.29
N GLY A 126 -5.57 -14.57 -18.34
CA GLY A 126 -5.18 -13.17 -18.34
C GLY A 126 -6.32 -12.17 -18.07
N GLY A 127 -7.53 -12.63 -17.73
CA GLY A 127 -8.71 -11.78 -17.59
C GLY A 127 -8.57 -10.69 -16.53
N ARG A 128 -7.92 -11.00 -15.41
CA ARG A 128 -7.57 -9.98 -14.39
C ARG A 128 -6.70 -8.89 -14.98
N GLU A 129 -5.63 -9.24 -15.69
CA GLU A 129 -4.73 -8.26 -16.32
C GLU A 129 -5.44 -7.43 -17.39
N ALA A 130 -6.35 -8.02 -18.16
CA ALA A 130 -7.15 -7.30 -19.14
C ALA A 130 -8.03 -6.21 -18.47
N VAL A 131 -8.62 -6.52 -17.32
CA VAL A 131 -9.39 -5.55 -16.52
C VAL A 131 -8.46 -4.50 -15.91
N LEU A 132 -7.37 -4.92 -15.26
CA LEU A 132 -6.40 -4.03 -14.63
C LEU A 132 -5.82 -3.02 -15.63
N ALA A 133 -5.47 -3.46 -16.85
CA ALA A 133 -4.93 -2.60 -17.90
C ALA A 133 -5.89 -1.49 -18.38
N ARG A 134 -7.21 -1.64 -18.15
CA ARG A 134 -8.21 -0.60 -18.45
C ARG A 134 -8.32 0.39 -17.29
N ILE A 135 -8.37 -0.11 -16.06
CA ILE A 135 -8.54 0.74 -14.88
C ILE A 135 -7.28 1.50 -14.44
N THR A 136 -6.09 1.04 -14.86
CA THR A 136 -4.81 1.75 -14.67
C THR A 136 -4.39 2.56 -15.90
N ARG A 137 -5.34 2.87 -16.79
CA ARG A 137 -5.11 3.70 -17.98
C ARG A 137 -5.73 5.07 -17.82
N LYS A 138 -5.03 6.11 -18.28
CA LYS A 138 -5.47 7.51 -18.22
C LYS A 138 -5.24 8.22 -19.56
N ARG A 139 -5.96 9.32 -19.76
CA ARG A 139 -5.79 10.18 -20.94
C ARG A 139 -4.37 10.78 -20.96
N SER A 140 -3.77 10.84 -22.15
CA SER A 140 -2.40 11.32 -22.36
C SER A 140 -2.12 12.73 -21.85
N GLU A 141 -3.17 13.55 -21.78
CA GLU A 141 -3.16 14.92 -21.28
C GLU A 141 -2.73 14.98 -19.80
N TRP A 142 -2.96 13.91 -19.04
CA TRP A 142 -2.56 13.74 -17.64
C TRP A 142 -1.18 13.07 -17.46
N SER A 143 -0.43 12.80 -18.53
CA SER A 143 0.87 12.10 -18.44
C SER A 143 1.93 12.81 -17.59
N HIS A 144 1.75 14.11 -17.33
CA HIS A 144 2.62 14.88 -16.46
C HIS A 144 2.55 14.42 -15.00
N GLU A 145 1.42 13.85 -14.54
CA GLU A 145 1.24 13.42 -13.14
C GLU A 145 2.14 12.24 -12.73
N LYS A 146 2.64 11.46 -13.71
CA LYS A 146 3.49 10.26 -13.48
C LYS A 146 2.93 9.36 -12.36
N GLU A 147 1.64 9.09 -12.47
CA GLU A 147 0.82 8.51 -11.43
C GLU A 147 1.12 7.02 -11.23
N TRP A 148 1.07 6.58 -9.97
CA TRP A 148 1.10 5.18 -9.57
C TRP A 148 -0.19 4.81 -8.84
N ARG A 149 -0.67 3.58 -8.97
CA ARG A 149 -1.92 3.13 -8.36
C ARG A 149 -1.80 1.79 -7.66
N TYR A 150 -2.43 1.69 -6.50
CA TYR A 150 -2.98 0.41 -6.06
C TYR A 150 -4.41 0.28 -6.58
N VAL A 151 -4.73 -0.89 -7.13
CA VAL A 151 -6.10 -1.34 -7.33
C VAL A 151 -6.42 -2.26 -6.17
N VAL A 152 -7.41 -1.91 -5.36
CA VAL A 152 -7.77 -2.68 -4.17
C VAL A 152 -9.19 -3.22 -4.28
N GLY A 153 -9.43 -4.40 -3.71
CA GLY A 153 -10.69 -5.13 -3.87
C GLY A 153 -11.93 -4.51 -3.20
N GLU A 154 -11.77 -3.56 -2.29
CA GLU A 154 -12.87 -2.99 -1.51
C GLU A 154 -12.71 -1.48 -1.28
N VAL A 155 -13.80 -0.74 -1.49
CA VAL A 155 -13.92 0.68 -1.13
C VAL A 155 -13.81 0.87 0.39
N GLY A 156 -13.10 1.91 0.82
CA GLY A 156 -13.03 2.29 2.22
C GLY A 156 -11.61 2.52 2.74
N PRO A 157 -11.42 2.61 4.07
CA PRO A 157 -10.11 2.84 4.67
C PRO A 157 -9.18 1.64 4.44
N LYS A 158 -7.93 1.94 4.08
CA LYS A 158 -6.80 1.00 3.95
C LYS A 158 -5.74 1.40 4.95
N HIS A 159 -5.72 0.70 6.07
CA HIS A 159 -4.85 0.95 7.20
C HIS A 159 -3.43 0.44 6.95
N TYR A 160 -2.45 1.15 7.49
CA TYR A 160 -1.04 0.86 7.34
C TYR A 160 -0.29 0.95 8.69
N LEU A 161 0.92 0.41 8.73
CA LEU A 161 1.83 0.56 9.88
C LEU A 161 2.32 2.00 9.99
N ASP A 162 2.52 2.50 11.21
CA ASP A 162 2.87 3.91 11.43
C ASP A 162 4.18 4.34 10.75
N ASP A 163 5.12 3.40 10.54
CA ASP A 163 6.38 3.63 9.83
C ASP A 163 6.29 3.50 8.29
N ALA A 164 5.10 3.17 7.77
CA ALA A 164 4.81 3.21 6.35
C ALA A 164 4.72 4.65 5.85
N LEU A 165 4.18 5.58 6.65
CA LEU A 165 4.27 7.01 6.37
C LEU A 165 5.65 7.51 6.80
N LYS A 166 6.50 7.89 5.86
CA LYS A 166 7.86 8.39 6.17
C LYS A 166 7.86 9.88 6.44
N ARG A 167 7.21 10.64 5.56
CA ARG A 167 7.22 12.10 5.60
C ARG A 167 5.86 12.69 5.26
N VAL A 168 5.58 13.83 5.87
CA VAL A 168 4.50 14.73 5.46
C VAL A 168 5.12 16.04 5.02
N TYR A 169 4.96 16.34 3.74
CA TYR A 169 5.31 17.63 3.16
C TYR A 169 4.10 18.54 3.24
N ILE A 170 4.23 19.70 3.85
CA ILE A 170 3.17 20.70 3.95
C ILE A 170 3.45 21.83 2.96
N GLY A 171 2.42 22.27 2.23
CA GLY A 171 2.53 23.34 1.26
C GLY A 171 2.80 24.71 1.90
N PRO A 172 3.46 25.64 1.18
CA PRO A 172 3.87 26.95 1.71
C PRO A 172 2.70 27.89 2.06
N ARG A 173 1.47 27.58 1.65
CA ARG A 173 0.26 28.37 1.95
C ARG A 173 -0.63 27.73 3.02
N ALA A 174 -0.18 26.64 3.63
CA ALA A 174 -0.93 25.98 4.69
C ALA A 174 -1.16 26.93 5.87
N GLN A 175 -2.33 26.83 6.50
CA GLN A 175 -2.64 27.70 7.63
C GLN A 175 -1.86 27.25 8.88
N PRO A 176 -1.38 28.17 9.73
CA PRO A 176 -0.65 27.83 10.95
C PRO A 176 -1.37 26.79 11.83
N GLU A 177 -2.68 26.90 11.97
CA GLU A 177 -3.49 25.99 12.78
C GLU A 177 -3.53 24.57 12.20
N GLU A 178 -3.48 24.43 10.87
CA GLU A 178 -3.41 23.13 10.19
C GLU A 178 -2.03 22.50 10.37
N ILE A 179 -0.97 23.31 10.29
CA ILE A 179 0.41 22.87 10.53
C ILE A 179 0.54 22.34 11.97
N GLU A 180 0.11 23.13 12.95
CA GLU A 180 0.11 22.73 14.37
C GLU A 180 -0.67 21.44 14.60
N ARG A 181 -1.84 21.30 13.96
CA ARG A 181 -2.66 20.09 14.07
C ARG A 181 -1.97 18.86 13.46
N ILE A 182 -1.31 18.99 12.32
CA ILE A 182 -0.55 17.88 11.69
C ILE A 182 0.61 17.47 12.59
N CYS A 183 1.40 18.45 13.07
CA CYS A 183 2.50 18.20 13.99
C CYS A 183 2.02 17.52 15.27
N ALA A 184 0.89 17.94 15.85
CA ALA A 184 0.32 17.34 17.05
C ALA A 184 -0.16 15.90 16.82
N ILE A 185 -0.84 15.62 15.70
CA ILE A 185 -1.29 14.25 15.35
C ILE A 185 -0.09 13.30 15.21
N LEU A 186 1.00 13.80 14.63
CA LEU A 186 2.17 13.00 14.30
C LEU A 186 3.30 13.08 15.34
N ASP A 187 3.11 13.82 16.43
CA ASP A 187 4.17 14.13 17.39
C ASP A 187 4.85 12.86 17.88
N GLN A 188 4.05 11.90 18.35
CA GLN A 188 4.50 10.62 18.90
C GLN A 188 4.67 9.51 17.83
N ARG A 189 4.86 9.88 16.57
CA ARG A 189 4.99 8.95 15.44
C ARG A 189 6.38 8.99 14.81
N PRO A 190 6.81 7.91 14.12
CA PRO A 190 8.07 7.87 13.40
C PRO A 190 8.00 8.58 12.03
N VAL A 191 7.31 9.72 11.98
CA VAL A 191 7.01 10.48 10.76
C VAL A 191 7.70 11.84 10.82
N GLU A 192 8.45 12.20 9.80
CA GLU A 192 9.01 13.55 9.65
C GLU A 192 7.96 14.50 9.04
N VAL A 193 7.88 15.74 9.53
CA VAL A 193 7.03 16.77 8.94
C VAL A 193 7.89 17.92 8.45
N LEU A 194 7.71 18.29 7.19
CA LEU A 194 8.46 19.36 6.53
C LEU A 194 7.52 20.43 6.00
N LEU A 195 7.91 21.70 6.14
CA LEU A 195 7.17 22.84 5.64
C LEU A 195 7.81 23.38 4.36
N GLY A 196 6.98 23.56 3.34
CA GLY A 196 7.36 24.14 2.07
C GLY A 196 7.66 25.63 2.19
N GLN A 197 8.70 26.07 1.49
CA GLN A 197 9.10 27.46 1.32
C GLN A 197 9.38 27.72 -0.15
N THR A 198 8.91 28.86 -0.64
CA THR A 198 9.24 29.32 -2.00
C THR A 198 10.55 30.09 -1.98
N ARG A 199 11.55 29.61 -2.73
CA ARG A 199 12.84 30.29 -2.91
C ARG A 199 13.07 30.52 -4.40
N GLY A 200 12.79 31.74 -4.87
CA GLY A 200 12.80 32.02 -6.31
C GLY A 200 11.71 31.21 -7.03
N PHE A 201 12.10 30.37 -7.98
CA PHE A 201 11.21 29.46 -8.71
C PHE A 201 11.14 28.04 -8.10
N ASP A 202 11.83 27.81 -6.97
CA ASP A 202 11.91 26.50 -6.34
C ASP A 202 10.96 26.40 -5.14
N LEU A 203 10.37 25.21 -4.98
CA LEU A 203 9.67 24.80 -3.76
C LEU A 203 10.62 23.90 -2.95
N THR A 204 11.12 24.42 -1.84
CA THR A 204 12.03 23.71 -0.93
C THR A 204 11.32 23.35 0.36
N PHE A 205 11.77 22.30 1.06
CA PHE A 205 11.14 21.84 2.30
C PHE A 205 12.13 21.83 3.46
N GLU A 206 11.70 22.31 4.62
CA GLU A 206 12.48 22.32 5.86
C GLU A 206 11.76 21.53 6.95
N THR A 207 12.49 20.68 7.68
CA THR A 207 11.95 19.90 8.79
C THR A 207 11.48 20.82 9.92
N ILE A 208 10.19 20.75 10.23
CA ILE A 208 9.58 21.45 11.37
C ILE A 208 9.27 20.51 12.54
N LYS A 209 9.20 19.20 12.25
CA LYS A 209 9.09 18.14 13.26
C LYS A 209 9.88 16.92 12.78
N PRO A 210 10.98 16.53 13.45
CA PRO A 210 11.73 15.34 13.07
C PRO A 210 10.94 14.06 13.32
N ALA A 211 11.27 12.99 12.60
CA ALA A 211 10.79 11.65 12.93
C ALA A 211 11.32 11.23 14.31
N ARG A 212 10.47 10.62 15.13
CA ARG A 212 10.90 10.02 16.40
C ARG A 212 11.53 8.65 16.16
N THR A 213 12.42 8.25 17.06
CA THR A 213 12.87 6.85 17.12
C THR A 213 11.71 5.97 17.56
N PHE A 214 11.72 4.68 17.22
CA PHE A 214 10.63 3.79 17.62
C PHE A 214 10.46 3.69 19.14
N ALA A 215 11.55 3.77 19.90
CA ALA A 215 11.52 3.78 21.38
C ALA A 215 10.79 5.00 21.98
N ASP A 216 10.73 6.13 21.25
CA ASP A 216 10.07 7.36 21.69
C ASP A 216 8.66 7.56 21.09
N CYS A 217 8.19 6.58 20.32
CA CYS A 217 6.87 6.59 19.70
C CYS A 217 5.80 6.03 20.64
N GLU A 218 4.55 6.45 20.46
CA GLU A 218 3.43 5.77 21.12
C GLU A 218 3.29 4.34 20.60
N GLY A 219 3.17 3.38 21.52
CA GLY A 219 2.88 1.99 21.20
C GLY A 219 1.40 1.82 20.85
N VAL A 220 1.13 1.20 19.71
CA VAL A 220 -0.20 0.70 19.31
C VAL A 220 -0.33 -0.81 19.53
N GLY A 221 0.80 -1.45 19.85
CA GLY A 221 0.99 -2.86 20.12
C GLY A 221 0.27 -3.43 21.35
N GLY A 222 0.49 -4.72 21.59
CA GLY A 222 0.03 -5.42 22.80
C GLY A 222 0.90 -5.12 24.02
N ASP A 223 0.61 -5.81 25.14
CA ASP A 223 1.36 -5.71 26.39
C ASP A 223 2.80 -6.25 26.26
N GLU A 224 3.52 -6.26 27.38
CA GLU A 224 4.95 -6.61 27.52
C GLU A 224 5.33 -7.88 26.75
N PHE A 225 6.34 -7.75 25.88
CA PHE A 225 6.86 -8.84 25.05
C PHE A 225 7.58 -9.90 25.90
N ASP A 226 7.03 -11.12 25.96
CA ASP A 226 7.74 -12.26 26.53
C ASP A 226 8.63 -12.93 25.48
N ARG A 227 9.93 -12.78 25.66
CA ARG A 227 10.94 -13.37 24.77
C ARG A 227 10.96 -14.89 24.87
N ASP A 228 10.75 -15.44 26.06
CA ASP A 228 10.88 -16.87 26.28
C ASP A 228 9.71 -17.63 25.60
N GLU A 229 8.54 -16.99 25.48
CA GLU A 229 7.44 -17.48 24.62
C GLU A 229 7.80 -17.46 23.12
N ALA A 230 8.54 -16.44 22.66
CA ALA A 230 8.91 -16.28 21.26
C ALA A 230 9.99 -17.27 20.78
N LEU A 231 10.81 -17.80 21.69
CA LEU A 231 11.97 -18.67 21.40
C LEU A 231 11.79 -20.13 21.86
N TYR A 232 10.60 -20.70 21.64
CA TYR A 232 10.29 -22.09 22.02
C TYR A 232 11.20 -23.16 21.35
N ALA A 233 11.86 -22.84 20.23
CA ALA A 233 12.76 -23.72 19.47
C ALA A 233 14.25 -23.31 19.58
N GLU A 234 14.66 -22.75 20.72
CA GLU A 234 16.01 -22.18 20.93
C GLU A 234 17.16 -23.11 20.53
N ASP A 235 17.14 -24.38 20.98
CA ASP A 235 18.22 -25.33 20.72
C ASP A 235 18.40 -25.60 19.21
N GLU A 236 17.30 -25.82 18.49
CA GLU A 236 17.33 -26.07 17.04
C GLU A 236 17.81 -24.84 16.27
N LEU A 237 17.36 -23.64 16.65
CA LEU A 237 17.80 -22.38 16.07
C LEU A 237 19.30 -22.13 16.33
N ARG A 238 19.79 -22.45 17.53
CA ARG A 238 21.19 -22.32 17.92
C ARG A 238 22.09 -23.24 17.08
N ASP A 239 21.67 -24.48 16.86
CA ASP A 239 22.39 -25.44 16.00
C ASP A 239 22.35 -25.07 14.52
N PHE A 240 21.26 -24.44 14.08
CA PHE A 240 21.09 -24.02 12.70
C PHE A 240 21.99 -22.85 12.30
N LEU A 241 22.10 -21.84 13.17
CA LEU A 241 22.79 -20.58 12.90
C LEU A 241 24.32 -20.76 12.78
N ARG A 242 24.93 -19.94 11.92
CA ARG A 242 26.40 -19.83 11.75
C ARG A 242 26.95 -18.53 12.34
N VAL A 243 26.18 -17.91 13.22
CA VAL A 243 26.49 -16.68 13.96
C VAL A 243 26.10 -16.89 15.43
N PRO A 244 26.66 -16.13 16.38
CA PRO A 244 26.24 -16.21 17.77
C PRO A 244 24.73 -16.04 17.92
N PHE A 245 24.09 -16.85 18.76
CA PHE A 245 22.64 -16.83 18.97
C PHE A 245 22.16 -15.47 19.50
N GLU A 246 23.02 -14.76 20.22
CA GLU A 246 22.80 -13.41 20.73
C GLU A 246 22.49 -12.41 19.60
N ASN A 247 22.93 -12.68 18.36
CA ASN A 247 22.56 -11.86 17.22
C ASN A 247 21.08 -12.03 16.84
N LEU A 248 20.49 -13.23 17.01
CA LEU A 248 19.06 -13.45 16.82
C LEU A 248 18.27 -12.77 17.94
N VAL A 249 18.75 -12.87 19.19
CA VAL A 249 18.14 -12.17 20.34
C VAL A 249 18.09 -10.67 20.09
N ARG A 250 19.18 -10.05 19.62
CA ARG A 250 19.19 -8.63 19.25
C ARG A 250 18.22 -8.30 18.13
N LEU A 251 18.11 -9.14 17.10
CA LEU A 251 17.16 -8.95 16.01
C LEU A 251 15.70 -8.94 16.50
N ILE A 252 15.39 -9.82 17.46
CA ILE A 252 14.08 -9.92 18.11
C ILE A 252 13.81 -8.66 18.95
N GLU A 253 14.78 -8.26 19.78
CA GLU A 253 14.69 -7.04 20.61
C GLU A 253 14.52 -5.78 19.76
N GLU A 254 15.27 -5.66 18.66
CA GLU A 254 15.16 -4.54 17.71
C GLU A 254 13.77 -4.48 17.04
N ALA A 255 13.22 -5.65 16.68
CA ALA A 255 11.87 -5.72 16.11
C ALA A 255 10.78 -5.36 17.14
N ALA A 256 10.99 -5.72 18.41
CA ALA A 256 10.08 -5.42 19.51
C ALA A 256 9.97 -3.92 19.83
N LEU A 257 10.97 -3.11 19.43
CA LEU A 257 10.92 -1.65 19.58
C LEU A 257 9.86 -0.99 18.68
N HIS A 258 9.40 -1.66 17.61
CA HIS A 258 8.53 -1.05 16.62
C HIS A 258 7.16 -0.64 17.21
N PRO A 259 6.61 0.56 16.91
CA PRO A 259 5.41 1.07 17.60
C PRO A 259 4.15 0.21 17.37
N ASN A 260 4.04 -0.45 16.23
CA ASN A 260 2.95 -1.38 15.95
C ASN A 260 3.21 -2.82 16.42
N PHE A 261 4.37 -3.14 17.03
CA PHE A 261 4.72 -4.52 17.39
C PHE A 261 3.80 -5.08 18.47
N VAL A 262 3.34 -6.32 18.30
CA VAL A 262 2.58 -7.06 19.32
C VAL A 262 3.40 -8.23 19.85
N GLY A 263 4.07 -8.97 18.96
CA GLY A 263 4.75 -10.20 19.32
C GLY A 263 5.24 -10.96 18.09
N PHE A 264 5.66 -12.20 18.29
CA PHE A 264 5.96 -13.13 17.21
C PHE A 264 4.96 -14.28 17.23
N ALA A 265 4.40 -14.60 16.08
CA ALA A 265 3.59 -15.81 15.91
C ALA A 265 4.48 -17.07 15.83
N SER A 266 5.72 -16.91 15.36
CA SER A 266 6.68 -18.00 15.19
C SER A 266 8.07 -17.47 14.85
N ILE A 267 9.10 -18.14 15.36
CA ILE A 267 10.50 -18.01 14.96
C ILE A 267 11.05 -19.44 14.87
N ASP A 268 11.35 -19.91 13.66
CA ASP A 268 11.75 -21.31 13.45
C ASP A 268 12.54 -21.48 12.14
N THR A 269 13.16 -22.64 11.95
CA THR A 269 13.74 -23.08 10.69
C THR A 269 12.68 -23.27 9.62
N SER A 270 12.99 -22.86 8.40
CA SER A 270 12.07 -22.95 7.28
C SER A 270 12.13 -24.32 6.61
N THR A 271 10.96 -24.93 6.43
CA THR A 271 10.78 -26.16 5.62
C THR A 271 10.54 -25.86 4.14
N THR A 272 10.17 -24.63 3.81
CA THR A 272 9.82 -24.19 2.44
C THR A 272 10.96 -23.45 1.74
N VAL A 273 11.81 -22.76 2.51
CA VAL A 273 12.97 -22.02 2.04
C VAL A 273 14.23 -22.70 2.56
N THR A 274 15.00 -23.29 1.65
CA THR A 274 16.22 -24.03 1.98
C THR A 274 17.24 -23.18 2.71
N GLU A 275 17.81 -23.71 3.80
CA GLU A 275 18.81 -23.04 4.63
C GLU A 275 18.39 -21.63 5.13
N ALA A 276 17.10 -21.47 5.45
CA ALA A 276 16.57 -20.28 6.09
C ALA A 276 15.93 -20.54 7.46
N ILE A 277 15.94 -19.53 8.33
CA ILE A 277 14.93 -19.36 9.37
C ILE A 277 13.85 -18.40 8.88
N TYR A 278 12.66 -18.48 9.46
CA TYR A 278 11.61 -17.49 9.28
C TYR A 278 11.19 -16.90 10.61
N MET A 279 10.74 -15.65 10.57
CA MET A 279 10.22 -14.92 11.72
C MET A 279 8.92 -14.24 11.30
N THR A 280 7.83 -14.64 11.92
CA THR A 280 6.49 -14.09 11.68
C THR A 280 6.17 -13.08 12.78
N THR A 281 6.32 -11.80 12.48
CA THR A 281 5.99 -10.71 13.41
C THR A 281 4.49 -10.39 13.33
N ILE A 282 3.86 -10.20 14.48
CA ILE A 282 2.48 -9.71 14.61
C ILE A 282 2.55 -8.19 14.84
N TYR A 283 1.83 -7.44 14.01
CA TYR A 283 1.67 -6.00 14.17
C TYR A 283 0.20 -5.65 14.38
N LYS A 284 -0.07 -4.64 15.20
CA LYS A 284 -1.41 -4.06 15.39
C LYS A 284 -1.54 -2.73 14.67
N LEU A 285 -2.53 -2.65 13.80
CA LEU A 285 -2.93 -1.42 13.12
C LEU A 285 -3.80 -0.56 14.04
N ARG A 286 -3.95 0.72 13.70
CA ARG A 286 -4.72 1.68 14.52
C ARG A 286 -6.22 1.44 14.59
N ASN A 287 -6.75 0.59 13.71
CA ASN A 287 -8.11 0.08 13.80
C ASN A 287 -8.24 -1.17 14.69
N ASN A 288 -7.20 -1.51 15.46
CA ASN A 288 -7.08 -2.68 16.32
C ASN A 288 -6.96 -4.03 15.60
N ARG A 289 -6.88 -4.07 14.27
CA ARG A 289 -6.67 -5.31 13.54
C ARG A 289 -5.19 -5.70 13.58
N GLU A 290 -4.92 -6.97 13.82
CA GLU A 290 -3.59 -7.55 13.72
C GLU A 290 -3.28 -8.01 12.29
N VAL A 291 -2.03 -7.80 11.87
CA VAL A 291 -1.48 -8.26 10.60
C VAL A 291 -0.17 -9.00 10.84
N TYR A 292 0.14 -9.94 9.96
CA TYR A 292 1.27 -10.85 10.13
C TYR A 292 2.28 -10.60 9.02
N HIS A 293 3.54 -10.43 9.38
CA HIS A 293 4.61 -10.23 8.42
C HIS A 293 5.71 -11.26 8.62
N GLN A 294 5.84 -12.15 7.65
CA GLN A 294 6.87 -13.18 7.65
C GLN A 294 8.13 -12.68 6.91
N ARG A 295 9.27 -12.77 7.59
CA ARG A 295 10.60 -12.48 7.04
C ARG A 295 11.45 -13.74 7.09
N PHE A 296 12.26 -13.95 6.06
CA PHE A 296 13.20 -15.06 5.99
C PHE A 296 14.62 -14.55 6.13
N PHE A 297 15.46 -15.33 6.80
CA PHE A 297 16.87 -15.02 7.00
C PHE A 297 17.72 -16.24 6.74
N ASP A 298 18.90 -16.04 6.16
CA ASP A 298 19.85 -17.15 6.00
C ASP A 298 20.49 -17.53 7.34
N ARG A 299 21.36 -18.55 7.32
CA ARG A 299 22.11 -19.02 8.50
C ARG A 299 22.99 -17.96 9.18
N LYS A 300 23.21 -16.80 8.56
CA LYS A 300 23.97 -15.67 9.10
C LYS A 300 23.07 -14.49 9.49
N LEU A 301 21.75 -14.69 9.56
CA LEU A 301 20.73 -13.68 9.84
C LEU A 301 20.68 -12.55 8.80
N ARG A 302 21.09 -12.81 7.55
CA ARG A 302 20.92 -11.84 6.47
C ARG A 302 19.52 -12.00 5.87
N PRO A 303 18.76 -10.89 5.67
CA PRO A 303 17.44 -10.97 5.07
C PRO A 303 17.51 -11.65 3.70
N LEU A 304 16.64 -12.64 3.49
CA LEU A 304 16.39 -13.23 2.19
C LEU A 304 15.24 -12.45 1.54
N ALA A 305 15.45 -12.00 0.31
CA ALA A 305 14.38 -11.36 -0.44
C ALA A 305 13.17 -12.31 -0.53
N PRO A 306 11.93 -11.79 -0.44
CA PRO A 306 10.77 -12.57 -0.82
C PRO A 306 11.01 -13.10 -2.24
N ARG A 307 10.79 -14.39 -2.47
CA ARG A 307 10.68 -14.88 -3.85
C ARG A 307 9.37 -14.28 -4.38
N LEU A 308 9.50 -13.22 -5.19
CA LEU A 308 8.41 -12.68 -6.01
C LEU A 308 7.87 -13.78 -6.94
#